data_AF-A0A9X1WI36-F1
#
_entry.id   AF-A0A9X1WI36-F1
#
_cell.length_a   1.000
_cell.length_b   1.000
_cell.length_c   1.000
_cell.angle_alpha   90.00
_cell.angle_beta   90.00
_cell.angle_gamma   90.00
#
_symmetry.space_group_name_H-M   'P 1'
#
loop_
_entity.id
_entity.type
_entity.pdbx_description
1 polymer ?
#
loop_
_entity_poly.entity_id
_entity_poly.type
_entity_poly.pdbx_seq_one_letter_code
_entity_poly.pdbx_strand_id
1 'polypeptide(L)'
;MADITGTTDETAADETGEARVDATMRRLLARVAELLNTDVSDIDTDEELMDQGLDSVRLVEIVTFLRREGFDADFADLAEDSSVDAWRELLVDQLADGL
;
A
#
# COMPACT_ATOMS: atom_id res chain seq x y z
N MET A 1 23.11 4.29 -42.11
CA MET A 1 23.62 3.50 -40.97
C MET A 1 22.49 3.46 -39.95
N ALA A 2 22.10 2.25 -39.57
CA ALA A 2 20.78 1.88 -39.07
C ALA A 2 20.39 2.47 -37.71
N ASP A 3 19.06 2.55 -37.53
CA ASP A 3 18.24 2.53 -36.31
C ASP A 3 18.94 2.15 -34.99
N ILE A 4 18.64 2.94 -33.95
CA ILE A 4 18.39 2.43 -32.60
C ILE A 4 17.17 3.14 -31.97
N THR A 5 16.05 2.40 -31.93
CA THR A 5 15.15 2.16 -30.78
C THR A 5 14.90 3.33 -29.82
N GLY A 6 13.68 3.80 -29.55
CA GLY A 6 12.53 3.01 -29.10
C GLY A 6 12.27 3.31 -27.61
N THR A 7 11.05 3.78 -27.31
CA THR A 7 10.38 3.90 -26.00
C THR A 7 10.94 4.85 -24.94
N THR A 8 10.21 5.95 -24.67
CA THR A 8 9.97 6.46 -23.31
C THR A 8 8.69 7.30 -23.31
N ASP A 9 7.56 6.65 -23.61
CA ASP A 9 6.21 7.16 -23.34
C ASP A 9 5.48 6.03 -22.58
N GLU A 10 6.10 5.57 -21.50
CA GLU A 10 5.55 4.50 -20.63
C GLU A 10 5.79 4.84 -19.14
N THR A 11 6.74 5.74 -18.83
CA THR A 11 7.09 6.15 -17.47
C THR A 11 6.06 7.07 -16.81
N ALA A 12 5.36 7.94 -17.55
CA ALA A 12 4.47 8.95 -16.94
C ALA A 12 3.19 8.36 -16.28
N ALA A 13 2.71 7.22 -16.78
CA ALA A 13 1.56 6.53 -16.21
C ALA A 13 1.94 5.81 -14.91
N ASP A 14 3.10 5.15 -14.91
CA ASP A 14 3.68 4.44 -13.78
C ASP A 14 4.05 5.40 -12.62
N GLU A 15 4.66 6.54 -12.94
CA GLU A 15 4.99 7.60 -11.96
C GLU A 15 3.75 8.17 -11.25
N THR A 16 2.61 8.23 -11.93
CA THR A 16 1.36 8.74 -11.33
C THR A 16 0.72 7.69 -10.42
N GLY A 17 0.78 6.42 -10.80
CA GLY A 17 0.30 5.29 -10.00
C GLY A 17 1.10 5.12 -8.73
N GLU A 18 2.42 5.03 -8.86
CA GLU A 18 3.33 4.83 -7.73
C GLU A 18 3.25 5.99 -6.72
N ALA A 19 3.18 7.23 -7.20
CA ALA A 19 2.96 8.40 -6.35
C ALA A 19 1.61 8.36 -5.60
N ARG A 20 0.56 7.79 -6.19
CA ARG A 20 -0.72 7.56 -5.51
C ARG A 20 -0.55 6.52 -4.41
N VAL A 21 0.12 5.40 -4.69
CA VAL A 21 0.39 4.37 -3.67
C VAL A 21 1.18 4.98 -2.51
N ASP A 22 2.26 5.71 -2.77
CA ASP A 22 3.05 6.35 -1.71
C ASP A 22 2.24 7.34 -0.86
N ALA A 23 1.35 8.11 -1.49
CA ALA A 23 0.47 9.01 -0.76
C ALA A 23 -0.52 8.24 0.14
N THR A 24 -1.08 7.14 -0.36
CA THR A 24 -2.00 6.27 0.40
C THR A 24 -1.26 5.54 1.52
N MET A 25 -0.09 4.96 1.26
CA MET A 25 0.73 4.26 2.27
C MET A 25 1.15 5.20 3.41
N ARG A 26 1.51 6.45 3.10
CA ARG A 26 1.85 7.44 4.13
C ARG A 26 0.68 7.75 5.07
N ARG A 27 -0.54 7.83 4.52
CA ARG A 27 -1.77 8.02 5.31
C ARG A 27 -2.13 6.77 6.10
N LEU A 28 -1.96 5.59 5.50
CA LEU A 28 -2.15 4.30 6.15
C LEU A 28 -1.21 4.15 7.34
N LEU A 29 0.08 4.42 7.18
CA LEU A 29 1.06 4.37 8.26
C LEU A 29 0.73 5.33 9.40
N ALA A 30 0.34 6.57 9.08
CA ALA A 30 -0.14 7.51 10.08
C ALA A 30 -1.35 6.95 10.85
N ARG A 31 -2.30 6.32 10.14
CA ARG A 31 -3.48 5.70 10.75
C ARG A 31 -3.11 4.50 11.63
N VAL A 32 -2.20 3.63 11.18
CA VAL A 32 -1.71 2.49 11.97
C VAL A 32 -1.04 2.99 13.24
N ALA A 33 -0.18 4.01 13.15
CA ALA A 33 0.47 4.63 14.29
C ALA A 33 -0.55 5.17 15.32
N GLU A 34 -1.60 5.84 14.87
CA GLU A 34 -2.71 6.28 15.73
C GLU A 34 -3.42 5.10 16.41
N LEU A 35 -3.66 4.01 15.68
CA LEU A 35 -4.36 2.83 16.19
C LEU A 35 -3.53 2.05 17.22
N LEU A 36 -2.21 2.00 17.03
CA LEU A 36 -1.24 1.38 17.94
C LEU A 36 -0.80 2.31 19.07
N ASN A 37 -1.16 3.60 19.01
CA ASN A 37 -0.70 4.64 19.94
C ASN A 37 0.84 4.69 20.00
N THR A 38 1.48 4.68 18.83
CA THR A 38 2.93 4.75 18.64
C THR A 38 3.28 5.80 17.58
N ASP A 39 4.57 6.05 17.37
CA ASP A 39 5.04 6.90 16.28
C ASP A 39 5.22 6.09 14.98
N VAL A 40 5.02 6.71 13.82
CA VAL A 40 5.20 6.05 12.51
C VAL A 40 6.62 5.50 12.34
N SER A 41 7.62 6.13 12.97
CA SER A 41 9.01 5.68 12.92
C SER A 41 9.31 4.46 13.79
N ASP A 42 8.40 4.08 14.70
CA ASP A 42 8.51 2.87 15.53
C ASP A 42 7.78 1.67 14.92
N ILE A 43 7.07 1.85 13.79
CA ILE A 43 6.42 0.77 13.05
C ILE A 43 7.48 0.13 12.14
N ASP A 44 7.63 -1.19 12.27
CA ASP A 44 8.43 -1.98 11.34
C ASP A 44 7.54 -2.34 10.13
N THR A 45 7.99 -2.02 8.91
CA THR A 45 7.16 -2.20 7.70
C THR A 45 7.28 -3.60 7.10
N ASP A 46 8.39 -4.29 7.39
CA ASP A 46 8.68 -5.66 6.96
C ASP A 46 8.03 -6.72 7.87
N GLU A 47 7.65 -6.34 9.10
CA GLU A 47 7.05 -7.25 10.08
C GLU A 47 5.52 -7.15 10.08
N GLU A 48 4.86 -8.27 10.39
CA GLU A 48 3.42 -8.35 10.58
C GLU A 48 2.94 -7.33 11.62
N LEU A 49 2.03 -6.44 11.22
CA LEU A 49 1.48 -5.44 12.12
C LEU A 49 0.70 -6.09 13.28
N MET A 50 0.17 -7.31 13.09
CA MET A 50 -0.49 -8.05 14.16
C MET A 50 0.46 -8.40 15.31
N ASP A 51 1.71 -8.76 15.02
CA ASP A 51 2.75 -9.00 16.02
C ASP A 51 3.19 -7.72 16.72
N GLN A 52 3.01 -6.56 16.06
CA GLN A 52 3.25 -5.23 16.63
C GLN A 52 2.05 -4.68 17.44
N GLY A 53 0.93 -5.42 17.52
CA GLY A 53 -0.24 -5.06 18.33
C GLY A 53 -1.47 -4.58 17.53
N LEU A 54 -1.47 -4.76 16.21
CA LEU A 54 -2.67 -4.55 15.40
C LEU A 54 -3.66 -5.70 15.64
N ASP A 55 -4.91 -5.35 15.91
CA ASP A 55 -5.97 -6.34 16.11
C ASP A 55 -6.85 -6.48 14.86
N SER A 56 -7.58 -7.59 14.76
CA SER A 56 -8.53 -7.84 13.67
C SER A 56 -9.60 -6.76 13.50
N VAL A 57 -10.05 -6.13 14.60
CA VAL A 57 -11.00 -5.00 14.55
C VAL A 57 -10.37 -3.78 13.88
N ARG A 58 -9.10 -3.49 14.19
CA ARG A 58 -8.34 -2.39 13.59
C ARG A 58 -8.03 -2.67 12.13
N LEU A 59 -7.78 -3.92 11.76
CA LEU A 59 -7.60 -4.32 10.37
C LEU A 59 -8.84 -4.02 9.52
N VAL A 60 -10.05 -4.24 10.05
CA VAL A 60 -11.31 -3.85 9.38
C VAL A 60 -11.39 -2.34 9.13
N GLU A 61 -10.86 -1.51 10.04
CA GLU A 61 -10.76 -0.07 9.82
C GLU A 61 -9.81 0.27 8.67
N ILE A 62 -8.68 -0.43 8.57
CA ILE A 62 -7.68 -0.26 7.50
C ILE A 62 -8.27 -0.67 6.14
N VAL A 63 -8.93 -1.83 6.07
CA VAL A 63 -9.68 -2.28 4.88
C VAL A 63 -10.65 -1.18 4.42
N THR A 64 -11.43 -0.64 5.37
CA THR A 64 -12.40 0.42 5.07
C THR A 64 -11.72 1.70 4.58
N PHE A 65 -10.56 2.05 5.15
CA PHE A 65 -9.77 3.19 4.73
C PHE A 65 -9.26 3.03 3.29
N LEU A 66 -8.65 1.90 2.94
CA LEU A 66 -8.15 1.63 1.60
C LEU A 66 -9.26 1.66 0.54
N ARG A 67 -10.43 1.10 0.85
CA ARG A 67 -11.62 1.18 -0.01
C ARG A 67 -12.08 2.62 -0.25
N ARG A 68 -11.96 3.50 0.74
CA ARG A 68 -12.29 4.93 0.60
C ARG A 68 -11.28 5.68 -0.25
N GLU A 69 -10.02 5.26 -0.24
CA GLU A 69 -8.97 5.79 -1.12
C GLU A 69 -9.10 5.26 -2.56
N GLY A 70 -10.03 4.32 -2.80
CA GLY A 70 -10.36 3.75 -4.12
C GLY A 70 -9.50 2.54 -4.49
N PHE A 71 -9.03 1.77 -3.50
CA PHE A 71 -8.39 0.47 -3.69
C PHE A 71 -9.36 -0.65 -3.31
N ASP A 72 -9.21 -1.81 -3.94
CA ASP A 72 -10.03 -3.00 -3.67
C ASP A 72 -9.23 -3.86 -2.70
N ALA A 73 -9.37 -3.54 -1.42
CA ALA A 73 -8.74 -4.29 -0.34
C ALA A 73 -9.79 -5.12 0.39
N ASP A 74 -9.51 -6.39 0.67
CA ASP A 74 -10.33 -7.24 1.53
C ASP A 74 -9.58 -7.65 2.79
N PHE A 75 -10.35 -7.98 3.82
CA PHE A 75 -9.77 -8.44 5.09
C PHE A 75 -8.90 -9.69 4.89
N ALA A 76 -9.30 -10.60 4.00
CA ALA A 76 -8.55 -11.83 3.76
C ALA A 76 -7.15 -11.52 3.20
N ASP A 77 -7.05 -10.64 2.20
CA ASP A 77 -5.78 -10.28 1.57
C ASP A 77 -4.86 -9.56 2.57
N LEU A 78 -5.39 -8.59 3.33
CA LEU A 78 -4.58 -7.86 4.33
C LEU A 78 -4.24 -8.68 5.58
N ALA A 79 -4.99 -9.75 5.86
CA ALA A 79 -4.71 -10.64 6.99
C ALA A 79 -3.81 -11.81 6.62
N GLU A 80 -3.66 -12.11 5.33
CA GLU A 80 -2.74 -13.15 4.84
C GLU A 80 -1.28 -12.70 5.05
N ASP A 81 -1.00 -11.45 4.73
CA ASP A 81 0.26 -10.77 5.02
C ASP A 81 -0.08 -9.37 5.54
N SER A 82 0.08 -9.16 6.85
CA SER A 82 -0.27 -7.92 7.53
C SER A 82 0.91 -6.94 7.64
N SER A 83 2.00 -7.20 6.92
CA SER A 83 3.11 -6.27 6.77
C SER A 83 2.71 -5.07 5.89
N VAL A 84 3.36 -3.93 6.12
CA VAL A 84 3.11 -2.70 5.35
C VAL A 84 3.67 -2.85 3.93
N ASP A 85 4.78 -3.55 3.76
CA ASP A 85 5.40 -3.82 2.47
C ASP A 85 4.51 -4.69 1.58
N ALA A 86 3.92 -5.79 2.10
CA ALA A 86 2.99 -6.60 1.32
C ALA A 86 1.74 -5.82 0.90
N TRP A 87 1.22 -4.95 1.78
CA TRP A 87 0.08 -4.10 1.42
C TRP A 87 0.44 -3.13 0.29
N ARG A 88 1.64 -2.53 0.33
CA ARG A 88 2.11 -1.67 -0.77
C ARG A 88 2.13 -2.44 -2.08
N GLU A 89 2.68 -3.65 -2.11
CA GLU A 89 2.74 -4.47 -3.32
C GLU A 89 1.35 -4.76 -3.88
N LEU A 90 0.39 -5.10 -3.02
CA LEU A 90 -1.01 -5.29 -3.42
C LEU A 90 -1.60 -4.04 -4.09
N LEU A 91 -1.35 -2.85 -3.53
CA LEU A 91 -1.83 -1.58 -4.10
C LEU A 91 -1.18 -1.26 -5.45
N VAL A 92 0.11 -1.58 -5.62
CA VAL A 92 0.84 -1.39 -6.89
C VAL A 92 0.29 -2.34 -7.96
N ASP A 93 0.12 -3.62 -7.62
CA ASP A 93 -0.42 -4.63 -8.54
C ASP A 93 -1.82 -4.25 -9.04
N GLN A 94 -2.67 -3.74 -8.14
CA GLN A 94 -4.00 -3.26 -8.51
C GLN A 94 -3.98 -2.08 -9.50
N LEU A 95 -3.00 -1.18 -9.38
CA LEU A 95 -2.85 -0.09 -10.33
C LEU A 95 -2.31 -0.55 -11.69
N ALA A 96 -1.49 -1.61 -11.70
CA ALA A 96 -0.99 -2.22 -12.93
C ALA A 96 -2.07 -3.01 -13.68
N ASP A 97 -2.95 -3.74 -12.96
CA ASP A 97 -4.06 -4.50 -13.57
C ASP A 97 -5.20 -3.58 -14.08
N GLY A 98 -5.32 -2.38 -13.51
CA GLY A 98 -6.34 -1.40 -13.86
C GLY A 98 -6.03 -0.48 -15.06
N LEU A 99 -4.86 -0.63 -15.71
CA LEU A 99 -4.38 0.25 -16.80
C LEU A 99 -4.71 -0.25 -18.20
#